data_AF-A0A2V6E7N1-F1
#
_entry.id   AF-A0A2V6E7N1-F1
#
_cell.length_a   1.000
_cell.length_b   1.000
_cell.length_c   1.000
_cell.angle_alpha   90.00
_cell.angle_beta   90.00
_cell.angle_gamma   90.00
#
_symmetry.space_group_name_H-M   'P 1'
#
loop_
_entity.id
_entity.type
_entity.pdbx_description
1 polymer ?
#
loop_
_entity_poly.entity_id
_entity_poly.type
_entity_poly.pdbx_seq_one_letter_code
_entity_poly.pdbx_strand_id
1 'polypeptide(L)' 'ETMPNDLMDPLFTATVEATEEAIINALVDNHDMIGRDNHKVEALPHDRLRALFQKRNHSPN' A
#
# COMPACT_ATOMS: atom_id res chain seq x y z
N GLU A 1 -22.84 21.99 10.70
CA GLU A 1 -21.67 22.79 11.10
C GLU A 1 -20.57 22.61 10.07
N THR A 2 -19.77 23.65 9.83
CA THR A 2 -18.58 23.60 8.99
C THR A 2 -17.33 23.59 9.87
N MET A 3 -16.33 22.79 9.52
CA MET A 3 -15.05 22.80 10.23
C MET A 3 -14.27 24.08 9.90
N PRO A 4 -13.70 24.77 10.91
CA PRO A 4 -12.76 25.85 10.69
C PRO A 4 -11.49 25.35 9.96
N ASN A 5 -10.96 26.17 9.05
CA ASN A 5 -9.78 25.81 8.25
C ASN A 5 -8.56 25.44 9.11
N ASP A 6 -8.35 26.14 10.21
CA ASP A 6 -7.21 25.93 11.12
C ASP A 6 -7.26 24.56 11.84
N LEU A 7 -8.38 23.83 11.72
CA LEU A 7 -8.55 22.48 12.25
C LEU A 7 -8.58 21.40 11.15
N MET A 8 -8.27 21.75 9.90
CA MET A 8 -8.32 20.80 8.77
C MET A 8 -7.04 19.98 8.59
N ASP A 9 -5.91 20.38 9.17
CA ASP A 9 -4.64 19.65 9.03
C ASP A 9 -4.78 18.15 9.37
N PRO A 10 -5.44 17.74 10.49
CA PRO A 10 -5.65 16.32 10.78
C PRO A 10 -6.46 15.58 9.72
N LEU A 11 -7.41 16.24 9.06
CA LEU A 11 -8.22 15.63 8.00
C LEU A 11 -7.40 15.42 6.72
N PHE A 12 -6.54 16.39 6.38
CA PHE A 12 -5.62 16.25 5.25
C PHE A 12 -4.60 15.14 5.50
N THR A 13 -4.00 15.09 6.69
CA THR A 13 -3.11 13.99 7.09
C THR A 13 -3.83 12.64 7.03
N ALA A 14 -5.02 12.53 7.62
CA ALA A 14 -5.79 11.30 7.58
C ALA A 14 -6.15 10.87 6.15
N THR A 15 -6.41 11.83 5.24
CA THR A 15 -6.69 11.53 3.83
C THR A 15 -5.45 10.97 3.14
N VAL A 16 -4.27 11.52 3.40
CA VAL A 16 -2.99 11.01 2.87
C VAL A 16 -2.75 9.59 3.38
N GLU A 17 -2.81 9.38 4.69
CA GLU A 17 -2.58 8.07 5.31
C GLU A 17 -3.58 7.01 4.81
N ALA A 18 -4.87 7.35 4.77
CA ALA A 18 -5.90 6.44 4.29
C ALA A 18 -5.73 6.09 2.80
N THR A 19 -5.29 7.04 1.98
CA THR A 19 -5.04 6.80 0.55
C THR A 19 -3.82 5.91 0.34
N GLU A 20 -2.73 6.16 1.08
CA GLU A 20 -1.54 5.32 1.06
C GLU A 20 -1.89 3.88 1.44
N GLU A 21 -2.58 3.72 2.58
CA GLU A 21 -2.94 2.41 3.12
C GLU A 21 -3.94 1.67 2.21
N ALA A 22 -4.88 2.38 1.56
CA ALA A 22 -5.80 1.77 0.60
C ALA A 22 -5.07 1.17 -0.61
N ILE A 23 -4.06 1.87 -1.14
CA ILE A 23 -3.24 1.37 -2.25
C ILE A 23 -2.41 0.17 -1.79
N ILE A 24 -1.77 0.25 -0.63
CA ILE A 24 -0.97 -0.85 -0.08
C ILE A 24 -1.85 -2.09 0.14
N ASN A 25 -3.04 -1.93 0.72
CA ASN A 25 -3.97 -3.05 0.91
C ASN A 25 -4.41 -3.69 -0.40
N ALA A 26 -4.68 -2.90 -1.44
CA ALA A 26 -5.03 -3.45 -2.74
C ALA A 26 -3.90 -4.30 -3.37
N LEU A 27 -2.64 -3.94 -3.11
CA LEU A 27 -1.48 -4.69 -3.60
C LEU A 27 -1.17 -5.92 -2.75
N VAL A 28 -1.34 -5.83 -1.43
CA VAL A 28 -1.03 -6.92 -0.48
C VAL A 28 -2.17 -7.96 -0.44
N ASP A 29 -3.42 -7.57 -0.65
CA ASP A 29 -4.55 -8.51 -0.66
C ASP A 29 -4.80 -9.13 -2.06
N ASN A 30 -3.91 -8.90 -3.03
CA ASN A 30 -4.13 -9.38 -4.39
C ASN A 30 -3.94 -10.90 -4.50
N HIS A 31 -4.58 -11.49 -5.52
CA HIS A 31 -4.55 -12.92 -5.79
C HIS A 31 -4.12 -13.17 -7.24
N ASP A 32 -3.55 -14.35 -7.51
CA ASP A 32 -3.27 -14.81 -8.88
C ASP A 32 -4.54 -14.74 -9.73
N MET A 33 -4.44 -14.14 -10.92
CA MET A 33 -5.56 -14.01 -11.83
C MET A 33 -5.15 -14.31 -13.27
N ILE A 34 -6.03 -15.02 -13.99
CA ILE A 34 -5.97 -15.10 -15.45
C ILE A 34 -7.12 -14.27 -15.99
N GLY A 35 -6.79 -13.19 -16.69
CA GLY A 35 -7.74 -12.27 -17.30
C GLY A 35 -8.07 -12.64 -18.75
N ARG A 36 -8.62 -11.65 -19.47
CA ARG A 36 -8.93 -11.77 -20.89
C ARG A 36 -7.69 -12.18 -21.69
N ASP A 37 -7.90 -12.97 -22.74
CA ASP A 37 -6.86 -13.40 -23.69
C ASP A 37 -5.70 -14.16 -23.01
N ASN A 38 -6.00 -14.91 -21.93
CA ASN A 38 -5.05 -15.68 -21.12
C ASN A 38 -3.92 -14.83 -20.49
N HIS A 39 -4.13 -13.53 -20.31
CA HIS A 39 -3.18 -12.70 -19.57
C HIS A 39 -3.14 -13.11 -18.10
N LYS A 40 -2.00 -13.65 -17.66
CA LYS A 40 -1.76 -14.01 -16.27
C LYS A 40 -1.13 -12.85 -15.52
N VAL A 41 -1.65 -12.56 -14.33
CA VAL A 41 -1.04 -11.69 -13.32
C VAL A 41 -0.89 -12.51 -12.04
N GLU A 42 0.30 -12.47 -11.45
CA GLU A 42 0.60 -13.16 -10.20
C GLU A 42 0.38 -12.25 -9.00
N ALA A 43 0.00 -12.85 -7.87
CA ALA A 43 -0.07 -12.20 -6.58
C ALA A 43 1.30 -11.65 -6.17
N LEU A 44 1.28 -10.62 -5.32
CA LEU A 44 2.48 -10.07 -4.75
C LEU A 44 3.18 -11.14 -3.89
N PRO A 45 4.45 -11.49 -4.15
CA PRO A 45 5.12 -12.55 -3.39
C PRO A 45 5.53 -12.05 -1.99
N HIS A 46 4.66 -12.24 -1.00
CA HIS A 46 4.81 -11.69 0.36
C HIS A 46 6.12 -12.09 1.05
N ASP A 47 6.58 -13.33 0.90
CA ASP A 47 7.83 -13.78 1.52
C ASP A 47 9.04 -13.07 0.92
N ARG A 48 9.04 -12.88 -0.41
CA ARG A 48 10.09 -12.13 -1.10
C ARG A 48 10.07 -10.66 -0.67
N LEU A 49 8.89 -10.06 -0.56
CA LEU A 49 8.74 -8.69 -0.10
C LEU A 49 9.30 -8.51 1.32
N ARG A 50 8.96 -9.42 2.24
CA ARG A 50 9.49 -9.43 3.62
C ARG A 50 11.01 -9.56 3.65
N ALA A 51 11.57 -10.46 2.84
CA ALA A 51 13.02 -10.63 2.74
C ALA A 51 13.73 -9.35 2.25
N LEU A 52 13.12 -8.62 1.31
CA LEU A 52 13.65 -7.33 0.83
C LEU A 52 13.66 -6.27 1.93
N PHE A 53 12.58 -6.15 2.71
CA PHE A 53 12.53 -5.22 3.85
C PHE A 53 13.56 -5.56 4.93
N GLN A 54 13.72 -6.85 5.25
CA GLN A 54 14.73 -7.31 6.20
C GLN A 54 16.14 -6.99 5.71
N LYS A 55 16.45 -7.26 4.43
CA LYS A 55 17.77 -6.93 3.85
C LYS A 55 18.09 -5.44 3.94
N ARG A 56 17.11 -4.57 3.67
CA ARG A 56 17.31 -3.11 3.79
C ARG A 56 17.54 -2.69 5.24
N ASN A 57 16.76 -3.22 6.18
CA ASN A 57 16.87 -2.87 7.60
C ASN A 57 18.18 -3.35 8.25
N HIS A 58 18.84 -4.36 7.66
CA HIS A 58 20.14 -4.89 8.11
C HIS A 58 21.33 -4.35 7.31
N SER A 59 21.12 -3.46 6.33
CA SER A 59 22.22 -2.82 5.63
C SER A 59 22.77 -1.72 6.54
N PRO A 60 24.00 -1.86 7.09
CA PRO A 60 24.59 -0.78 7.87
C PRO A 60 24.78 0.42 6.92
N ASN A 61 24.35 1.60 7.36
CA ASN A 61 24.83 2.87 6.81
C ASN A 61 26.33 2.98 7.02
#